data_AF-A0A0A2WKM0-F1
#
_entry.id   AF-A0A0A2WKM0-F1
#
_cell.length_a   1.000
_cell.length_b   1.000
_cell.length_c   1.000
_cell.angle_alpha   90.00
_cell.angle_beta   90.00
_cell.angle_gamma   90.00
#
_symmetry.space_group_name_H-M   'P 1'
#
loop_
_entity.id
_entity.type
_entity.pdbx_description
1 polymer ?
#
loop_
_entity_poly.entity_id
_entity_poly.type
_entity_poly.pdbx_seq_one_letter_code
_entity_poly.pdbx_strand_id
1 'polypeptide(L)'
;MTAVTRDVAGWHNRQHDDCRFKKLLGTSVLETGDGDSTEKWTIEACDGRQFSYQVFVIPAPDGSIADMVSNLDEAPIAGEGDQ
;
A
#
# COMPACT_ATOMS: atom_id res chain seq x y z
N MET A 1 1.59 -13.53 -7.23
CA MET A 1 1.23 -12.22 -6.64
C MET A 1 1.30 -12.40 -5.13
N THR A 2 2.13 -11.64 -4.41
CA THR A 2 2.35 -11.83 -2.95
C THR A 2 1.10 -11.43 -2.16
N ALA A 3 0.92 -11.96 -0.95
CA ALA A 3 -0.21 -11.61 -0.06
C ALA A 3 -0.34 -10.08 0.11
N VAL A 4 0.79 -9.43 0.38
CA VAL A 4 0.89 -7.97 0.52
C VAL A 4 0.40 -7.22 -0.73
N THR A 5 0.75 -7.68 -1.95
CA THR A 5 0.27 -7.02 -3.19
C THR A 5 -1.25 -7.08 -3.32
N ARG A 6 -1.86 -8.22 -2.95
CA ARG A 6 -3.31 -8.39 -2.96
C ARG A 6 -3.97 -7.43 -1.97
N ASP A 7 -3.38 -7.26 -0.80
CA ASP A 7 -3.97 -6.47 0.27
C ASP A 7 -3.81 -4.96 0.00
N VAL A 8 -2.71 -4.54 -0.63
CA VAL A 8 -2.55 -3.18 -1.20
C VAL A 8 -3.59 -2.92 -2.30
N ALA A 9 -3.78 -3.85 -3.24
CA ALA A 9 -4.79 -3.70 -4.28
C ALA A 9 -6.21 -3.59 -3.69
N GLY A 10 -6.52 -4.40 -2.68
CA GLY A 10 -7.80 -4.37 -1.96
C GLY A 10 -8.01 -3.08 -1.16
N TRP A 11 -6.97 -2.55 -0.52
CA TRP A 11 -6.99 -1.26 0.16
C TRP A 11 -7.30 -0.10 -0.82
N HIS A 12 -6.58 -0.04 -1.93
CA HIS A 12 -6.78 0.97 -2.96
C HIS A 12 -8.18 0.91 -3.58
N ASN A 13 -8.58 -0.29 -4.03
CA ASN A 13 -9.87 -0.52 -4.68
C ASN A 13 -11.08 -0.23 -3.79
N ARG A 14 -10.93 -0.23 -2.46
CA ARG A 14 -12.00 0.17 -1.52
C ARG A 14 -12.16 1.68 -1.40
N GLN A 15 -11.07 2.44 -1.57
CA GLN A 15 -11.08 3.90 -1.47
C GLN A 15 -11.33 4.58 -2.82
N HIS A 16 -11.01 3.90 -3.92
CA HIS A 16 -11.14 4.41 -5.29
C HIS A 16 -11.93 3.40 -6.12
N ASP A 17 -13.24 3.60 -6.22
CA ASP A 17 -14.14 2.70 -6.96
C ASP A 17 -14.07 2.91 -8.48
N ASP A 18 -13.78 4.14 -8.90
CA ASP A 18 -13.62 4.61 -10.28
C ASP A 18 -12.17 4.51 -10.80
N CYS A 19 -11.18 4.59 -9.91
CA CYS A 19 -9.77 4.43 -10.25
C CYS A 19 -9.20 3.17 -9.61
N ARG A 20 -9.28 2.03 -10.32
CA ARG A 20 -8.85 0.71 -9.80
C ARG A 20 -7.35 0.45 -9.99
N PHE A 21 -6.80 -0.39 -9.10
CA PHE A 21 -5.44 -0.92 -9.17
C PHE A 21 -5.22 -1.65 -10.49
N LYS A 22 -4.06 -1.41 -11.12
CA LYS A 22 -3.62 -2.14 -12.32
C LYS A 22 -2.41 -3.01 -12.06
N LYS A 23 -1.34 -2.45 -11.49
CA LYS A 23 -0.10 -3.19 -11.20
C LYS A 23 0.75 -2.50 -10.13
N LEU A 24 1.62 -3.29 -9.50
CA LEU A 24 2.70 -2.79 -8.66
C LEU A 24 3.80 -2.19 -9.53
N LEU A 25 4.27 -0.99 -9.18
CA LEU A 25 5.38 -0.32 -9.85
C LEU A 25 6.70 -0.51 -9.09
N GLY A 26 6.65 -0.56 -7.76
CA GLY A 26 7.84 -0.79 -6.95
C GLY A 26 7.57 -0.72 -5.46
N THR A 27 8.55 -1.17 -4.69
CA THR A 27 8.55 -1.11 -3.23
C THR A 27 9.88 -0.56 -2.73
N SER A 28 9.87 0.10 -1.58
CA SER A 28 11.08 0.55 -0.90
C SER A 28 10.88 0.48 0.61
N VAL A 29 11.84 -0.09 1.32
CA VAL A 29 11.83 -0.11 2.79
C VAL A 29 12.04 1.31 3.31
N LEU A 30 11.15 1.77 4.19
CA LEU A 30 11.23 3.04 4.90
C LEU A 30 11.94 2.85 6.24
N GLU A 31 11.56 1.80 6.97
CA GLU A 31 12.09 1.47 8.28
C GLU A 31 12.13 -0.06 8.44
N THR A 32 13.12 -0.55 9.19
CA THR A 32 13.22 -1.96 9.56
C THR A 32 13.28 -2.07 11.08
N GLY A 33 12.43 -2.92 11.65
CA GLY A 33 12.43 -3.29 13.07
C GLY A 33 13.10 -4.64 13.33
N ASP A 34 12.97 -5.14 14.57
CA ASP A 34 13.44 -6.48 14.96
C ASP A 34 12.51 -7.57 14.41
N GLY A 35 12.60 -7.79 13.11
CA GLY A 35 11.86 -8.82 12.38
C GLY A 35 10.69 -8.29 11.55
N ASP A 36 10.30 -7.03 11.71
CA ASP A 36 9.29 -6.35 10.89
C ASP A 36 9.89 -5.29 9.96
N SER A 37 9.11 -4.82 8.98
CA SER A 37 9.46 -3.70 8.12
C SER A 37 8.28 -2.79 7.85
N THR A 38 8.55 -1.48 7.77
CA THR A 38 7.64 -0.50 7.16
C THR A 38 8.12 -0.21 5.75
N GLU A 39 7.26 -0.39 4.77
CA GLU A 39 7.57 -0.29 3.35
C GLU A 39 6.65 0.71 2.65
N LYS A 40 7.21 1.46 1.70
CA LYS A 40 6.44 2.24 0.73
C LYS A 40 6.17 1.37 -0.49
N TRP A 41 4.90 1.26 -0.85
CA TRP A 41 4.43 0.50 -2.01
C TRP A 41 3.82 1.46 -3.02
N THR A 42 4.40 1.51 -4.23
CA THR A 42 3.92 2.37 -5.32
C THR A 42 3.20 1.54 -6.37
N ILE A 43 1.98 1.92 -6.71
CA ILE A 43 1.11 1.23 -7.67
C ILE A 43 0.76 2.14 -8.86
N GLU A 44 0.37 1.51 -9.97
CA GLU A 44 -0.34 2.16 -11.07
C GLU A 44 -1.83 1.84 -10.96
N ALA A 45 -2.67 2.85 -11.14
CA ALA A 45 -4.13 2.76 -11.14
C ALA A 45 -4.74 3.62 -12.25
N CYS A 46 -5.95 3.26 -12.69
CA CYS A 46 -6.66 3.88 -13.81
C CYS A 46 -5.73 4.34 -14.95
N ASP A 47 -5.84 5.57 -15.45
CA ASP A 47 -5.12 6.09 -16.62
C ASP A 47 -3.62 6.34 -16.37
N GLY A 48 -2.92 5.39 -15.76
CA GLY A 48 -1.50 5.47 -15.44
C GLY A 48 -1.18 6.29 -14.19
N ARG A 49 -2.20 6.67 -13.40
CA ARG A 49 -2.00 7.42 -12.17
C ARG A 49 -1.25 6.57 -11.15
N GLN A 50 -0.31 7.20 -10.45
CA GLN A 50 0.50 6.52 -9.45
C GLN A 50 0.01 6.87 -8.06
N PHE A 51 -0.06 5.86 -7.19
CA PHE A 51 -0.41 6.01 -5.77
C PHE A 51 0.65 5.32 -4.94
N SER A 52 0.96 5.87 -3.76
CA SER A 52 1.86 5.26 -2.80
C SER A 52 1.15 4.99 -1.48
N TYR A 53 1.39 3.82 -0.92
CA TYR A 53 0.87 3.39 0.37
C TYR A 53 2.02 3.03 1.29
N GLN A 54 1.77 3.17 2.58
CA GLN A 54 2.62 2.61 3.62
C GLN A 54 2.10 1.25 4.01
N VAL A 55 2.99 0.27 4.10
CA VAL A 55 2.68 -1.10 4.46
C VAL A 55 3.58 -1.53 5.60
N PHE A 56 2.99 -1.89 6.73
CA PHE A 56 3.72 -2.55 7.81
C PHE A 56 3.66 -4.06 7.58
N VAL A 57 4.81 -4.73 7.57
CA VAL A 57 4.97 -6.14 7.24
C VAL A 57 5.56 -6.88 8.43
N ILE A 58 4.86 -7.92 8.90
CA ILE A 58 5.28 -8.79 10.00
C ILE A 58 5.38 -10.22 9.46
N PRO A 59 6.59 -10.71 9.16
CA PRO A 59 6.85 -12.11 8.85
C PRO A 59 6.63 -12.98 10.09
N ALA A 60 5.97 -14.11 9.91
CA ALA A 60 5.81 -15.12 10.95
C ALA A 60 6.81 -16.29 10.77
N PRO A 61 7.18 -17.01 11.84
CA PRO A 61 8.13 -18.12 11.76
C PRO A 61 7.67 -19.29 10.88
N ASP A 62 6.36 -19.41 10.63
CA ASP A 62 5.77 -20.43 9.77
C ASP A 62 5.81 -20.07 8.27
N GLY A 63 6.42 -18.92 7.94
CA GLY A 63 6.52 -18.41 6.57
C GLY A 63 5.28 -17.64 6.11
N SER A 64 4.26 -17.47 6.97
CA SER A 64 3.15 -16.56 6.69
C SER A 64 3.57 -15.10 6.87
N ILE A 65 2.80 -14.19 6.30
CA ILE A 65 3.01 -12.74 6.39
C ILE A 65 1.70 -12.13 6.86
N ALA A 66 1.77 -11.32 7.92
CA ALA A 66 0.72 -10.38 8.28
C ALA A 66 1.14 -8.98 7.81
N ASP A 67 0.20 -8.24 7.23
CA ASP A 67 0.46 -6.87 6.79
C ASP A 67 -0.70 -5.93 7.11
N MET A 68 -0.35 -4.64 7.23
CA MET A 68 -1.30 -3.54 7.42
C MET A 68 -1.00 -2.44 6.42
N VAL A 69 -1.97 -2.16 5.57
CA VAL A 69 -1.87 -1.12 4.53
C VAL A 69 -2.54 0.17 5.03
N SER A 70 -1.85 1.28 4.86
CA SER A 70 -2.31 2.62 5.21
C SER A 70 -1.92 3.64 4.14
N ASN A 71 -2.57 4.80 4.14
CA ASN A 71 -2.16 5.90 3.29
C ASN A 71 -0.82 6.44 3.81
N LEU A 72 0.12 6.72 2.90
CA LEU A 72 1.36 7.39 3.28
C LEU A 72 0.99 8.81 3.76
N ASP A 73 1.55 9.28 4.89
CA ASP A 73 1.17 10.58 5.52
C ASP A 73 1.28 11.81 4.58
N GLU A 74 2.01 11.68 3.46
CA GLU A 74 2.12 12.73 2.42
C GLU A 74 1.10 12.61 1.28
N ALA A 75 0.22 11.60 1.29
CA ALA A 75 -0.85 11.50 0.32
C ALA A 75 -1.97 12.48 0.72
N PRO A 76 -2.37 13.44 -0.12
CA PRO A 76 -3.56 14.22 0.15
C PRO A 76 -4.70 13.22 0.31
N ILE A 77 -5.26 13.18 1.52
CA ILE A 77 -6.55 12.56 1.79
C ILE A 77 -7.48 13.15 0.74
N ALA A 78 -7.95 12.34 -0.20
CA ALA A 78 -8.96 12.77 -1.15
C ALA A 78 -10.23 13.03 -0.33
N GLY A 79 -10.35 14.23 0.24
CA GLY A 79 -11.46 14.55 1.13
C GLY A 79 -11.34 15.72 2.10
N GLU A 80 -10.21 16.42 2.23
CA GLU A 80 -10.16 17.62 3.11
C GLU A 80 -9.65 18.85 2.36
N GLY A 81 -10.45 19.28 1.39
CA GLY A 81 -10.54 20.67 0.97
C GLY A 81 -12.00 21.10 1.13
N ASP A 82 -12.21 22.21 1.85
CA ASP A 82 -13.47 22.92 2.12
C ASP A 82 -14.18 22.60 3.45
N GLN A 83 -13.73 23.24 4.55
CA GLN A 83 -14.44 24.34 5.22
C GLN A 83 -13.61 24.96 6.35
#